data_AF-R7BF46-F1
#
_entry.id   AF-R7BF46-F1
#
_cell.length_a   1.000
_cell.length_b   1.000
_cell.length_c   1.000
_cell.angle_alpha   90.00
_cell.angle_beta   90.00
_cell.angle_gamma   90.00
#
_symmetry.space_group_name_H-M   'P 1'
#
loop_
_entity.id
_entity.type
_entity.pdbx_description
1 polymer ?
#
loop_
_entity_poly.entity_id
_entity_poly.type
_entity_poly.pdbx_seq_one_letter_code
_entity_poly.pdbx_strand_id
1 'polypeptide(L)'
;MVMIAIIIWVSAIASAFIDNIPFAATMIPVIKTLSATTGADLAVLSWTLAMGTDIGGSATPIGASANVVGTSIASREGYPVTWGKYCKVAVPATVIVILLSMVSIYVRYL
;
A
#
# COMPACT_ATOMS: atom_id res chain seq x y z
N MET A 1 0.84 11.81 -14.64
CA MET A 1 1.59 10.53 -14.70
C MET A 1 2.60 10.40 -13.55
N VAL A 2 3.66 11.19 -13.50
CA VAL A 2 4.70 11.08 -12.45
C VAL A 2 4.14 11.11 -11.01
N MET A 3 3.15 11.96 -10.74
CA MET A 3 2.50 12.04 -9.42
C MET A 3 1.79 10.75 -9.00
N ILE A 4 1.18 10.02 -9.93
CA ILE A 4 0.54 8.72 -9.65
C ILE A 4 1.60 7.71 -9.21
N ALA A 5 2.72 7.66 -9.95
CA ALA A 5 3.85 6.81 -9.62
C ALA A 5 4.43 7.14 -8.23
N ILE A 6 4.63 8.42 -7.93
CA ILE A 6 5.15 8.84 -6.61
C ILE A 6 4.19 8.43 -5.50
N ILE A 7 2.90 8.78 -5.62
CA ILE A 7 1.92 8.50 -4.57
C ILE A 7 1.78 7.01 -4.34
N ILE A 8 1.64 6.19 -5.39
CA ILE A 8 1.42 4.75 -5.20
C ILE A 8 2.62 4.07 -4.53
N TRP A 9 3.85 4.40 -4.94
CA TRP A 9 5.05 3.80 -4.40
C TRP A 9 5.40 4.31 -2.99
N VAL A 10 5.29 5.62 -2.75
CA VAL A 10 5.50 6.19 -1.41
C VAL A 10 4.48 5.62 -0.44
N SER A 11 3.21 5.55 -0.84
CA SER A 11 2.14 4.96 -0.02
C SER A 11 2.39 3.48 0.25
N ALA A 12 2.85 2.74 -0.77
CA ALA A 12 3.12 1.33 -0.62
C ALA A 12 4.28 1.05 0.35
N ILE A 13 5.38 1.78 0.21
CA ILE A 13 6.56 1.63 1.06
C ILE A 13 6.24 2.09 2.50
N ALA A 14 5.55 3.21 2.66
CA ALA A 14 5.21 3.71 3.99
C ALA A 14 4.23 2.75 4.70
N SER A 15 3.20 2.29 4.00
CA SER A 15 2.21 1.37 4.57
C SER A 15 2.79 -0.02 4.84
N ALA A 16 3.90 -0.39 4.21
CA ALA A 16 4.63 -1.60 4.56
C ALA A 16 5.08 -1.61 6.03
N PHE A 17 5.18 -0.47 6.71
CA PHE A 17 5.56 -0.37 8.12
C PHE A 17 4.47 0.25 9.01
N ILE A 18 3.52 0.97 8.42
CA ILE A 18 2.45 1.68 9.10
C ILE A 18 1.12 1.08 8.63
N ASP A 19 0.21 0.79 9.57
CA ASP A 19 -1.11 0.27 9.22
C ASP A 19 -1.82 1.19 8.19
N ASN A 20 -2.50 0.58 7.23
CA ASN A 20 -3.09 1.26 6.07
C ASN A 20 -4.13 2.33 6.48
N ILE A 21 -4.87 2.12 7.57
CA ILE A 21 -5.88 3.06 8.05
C ILE A 21 -5.26 4.38 8.55
N PRO A 22 -4.34 4.39 9.54
CA PRO A 22 -3.74 5.63 10.01
C PRO A 22 -2.90 6.30 8.92
N PHE A 23 -2.19 5.53 8.07
CA PHE A 23 -1.44 6.12 6.96
C PHE A 23 -2.38 6.86 5.99
N ALA A 24 -3.44 6.21 5.51
CA ALA A 24 -4.43 6.83 4.63
C ALA A 24 -5.00 8.12 5.24
N ALA A 25 -5.41 8.07 6.52
CA ALA A 25 -5.97 9.23 7.22
C ALA A 25 -5.02 10.43 7.21
N THR A 26 -3.71 10.21 7.43
CA THR A 26 -2.71 11.28 7.39
C THR A 26 -2.45 11.85 5.99
N MET A 27 -2.67 11.04 4.94
CA MET A 27 -2.46 11.44 3.55
C MET A 27 -3.67 12.14 2.91
N ILE A 28 -4.87 12.00 3.48
CA ILE A 28 -6.09 12.71 3.03
C ILE A 28 -5.87 14.22 2.83
N PRO A 29 -5.34 14.99 3.81
CA PRO A 29 -5.08 16.41 3.60
C PRO A 29 -4.06 16.66 2.48
N VAL A 30 -3.03 15.83 2.37
CA VAL A 30 -1.98 15.95 1.36
C VAL A 30 -2.55 15.79 -0.05
N ILE A 31 -3.38 14.77 -0.30
CA ILE A 31 -4.00 14.56 -1.62
C ILE A 31 -4.99 15.66 -1.98
N LYS A 32 -5.72 16.22 -0.99
CA LYS A 32 -6.63 17.36 -1.21
C LYS A 32 -5.86 18.60 -1.64
N THR A 33 -4.77 18.93 -0.95
CA THR A 33 -3.91 20.06 -1.30
C THR A 33 -3.25 19.86 -2.67
N LEU A 34 -2.77 18.65 -2.97
CA LEU A 34 -2.19 18.32 -4.28
C LEU A 34 -3.21 18.49 -5.40
N SER A 35 -4.44 17.99 -5.23
CA SER A 35 -5.51 18.17 -6.22
C SER A 35 -5.80 19.65 -6.47
N ALA A 36 -5.96 20.44 -5.41
CA ALA A 36 -6.25 21.87 -5.51
C ALA A 36 -5.12 22.69 -6.17
N THR A 37 -3.86 22.31 -5.93
CA THR A 37 -2.69 23.08 -6.42
C THR A 37 -2.25 22.68 -7.82
N THR A 38 -2.40 21.41 -8.19
CA THR A 38 -1.94 20.87 -9.48
C THR A 38 -3.04 20.76 -10.53
N GLY A 39 -4.31 20.88 -10.12
CA GLY A 39 -5.48 20.64 -10.97
C GLY A 39 -5.72 19.16 -11.27
N ALA A 40 -4.99 18.23 -10.63
CA ALA A 40 -5.22 16.80 -10.78
C ALA A 40 -6.54 16.38 -10.13
N ASP A 41 -7.25 15.45 -10.78
CA ASP A 41 -8.51 14.92 -10.26
C ASP A 41 -8.31 14.23 -8.91
N LEU A 42 -9.04 14.71 -7.90
CA LEU A 42 -9.03 14.18 -6.54
C LEU A 42 -9.38 12.70 -6.51
N ALA A 43 -10.29 12.23 -7.36
CA ALA A 43 -10.66 10.81 -7.44
C ALA A 43 -9.46 9.96 -7.87
N VAL A 44 -8.69 10.41 -8.86
CA VAL A 44 -7.47 9.71 -9.32
C VAL A 44 -6.44 9.62 -8.21
N LEU A 45 -6.18 10.74 -7.51
CA LEU A 45 -5.24 10.76 -6.38
C LEU A 45 -5.70 9.90 -5.21
N SER A 46 -7.01 9.89 -4.93
CA SER A 46 -7.61 9.08 -3.87
C SER A 46 -7.50 7.58 -4.16
N TRP A 47 -7.81 7.15 -5.39
CA TRP A 47 -7.63 5.76 -5.80
C TRP A 47 -6.17 5.33 -5.81
N THR A 48 -5.27 6.24 -6.20
CA THR A 48 -3.82 6.00 -6.16
C THR A 48 -3.34 5.77 -4.73
N LEU A 49 -3.74 6.64 -3.79
CA LEU A 49 -3.42 6.49 -2.38
C LEU A 49 -4.00 5.20 -1.81
N ALA A 50 -5.29 4.93 -2.06
CA ALA A 50 -6.00 3.76 -1.54
C ALA A 50 -5.35 2.45 -1.99
N MET A 51 -5.05 2.31 -3.28
CA MET A 51 -4.39 1.10 -3.78
C MET A 51 -2.95 0.99 -3.28
N GLY A 52 -2.20 2.09 -3.25
CA GLY A 52 -0.83 2.10 -2.73
C GLY A 52 -0.77 1.66 -1.26
N THR A 53 -1.59 2.25 -0.40
CA THR A 53 -1.57 1.94 1.04
C THR A 53 -2.09 0.54 1.34
N ASP A 54 -3.18 0.11 0.71
CA ASP A 54 -3.80 -1.18 1.02
C ASP A 54 -2.91 -2.36 0.60
N ILE A 55 -2.42 -2.32 -0.64
CA ILE A 55 -1.55 -3.37 -1.19
C ILE A 55 -0.17 -3.31 -0.53
N GLY A 56 0.34 -2.10 -0.26
CA GLY A 56 1.63 -1.89 0.41
C GLY A 56 1.71 -2.51 1.80
N GLY A 57 0.65 -2.41 2.59
CA GLY A 57 0.56 -3.01 3.93
C GLY A 57 0.78 -4.53 3.94
N SER A 58 0.56 -5.20 2.81
CA SER A 58 0.80 -6.64 2.66
C SER A 58 2.29 -7.01 2.55
N ALA A 59 3.19 -6.05 2.32
CA ALA A 59 4.61 -6.35 2.10
C ALA A 59 5.33 -6.89 3.34
N THR A 60 4.89 -6.54 4.55
CA THR A 60 5.54 -6.96 5.80
C THR A 60 4.54 -7.53 6.82
N PRO A 61 5.04 -8.32 7.79
CA PRO A 61 4.22 -8.86 8.86
C PRO A 61 3.49 -7.81 9.71
N ILE A 62 4.01 -6.58 9.80
CA ILE A 62 3.47 -5.51 10.66
C ILE A 62 2.67 -4.47 9.88
N GLY A 63 2.74 -4.47 8.55
CA GLY A 63 2.09 -3.44 7.71
C GLY A 63 0.56 -3.47 7.76
N ALA A 64 -0.04 -4.56 8.23
CA ALA A 64 -1.46 -4.64 8.50
C ALA A 64 -1.74 -5.50 9.74
N SER A 65 -2.74 -5.12 10.51
CA SER A 65 -3.25 -5.90 11.65
C SER A 65 -3.56 -7.37 11.30
N ALA A 66 -4.10 -7.65 10.11
CA ALA A 66 -4.37 -9.00 9.63
C ALA A 66 -3.11 -9.86 9.48
N ASN A 67 -1.98 -9.26 9.07
CA ASN A 67 -0.71 -9.97 8.91
C ASN A 67 -0.14 -10.38 10.28
N VAL A 68 -0.22 -9.47 11.26
CA VAL A 68 0.20 -9.73 12.63
C VAL A 68 -0.64 -10.85 13.25
N VAL A 69 -1.97 -10.77 13.09
CA VAL A 69 -2.87 -11.81 13.60
C VAL A 69 -2.60 -13.14 12.91
N GLY A 70 -2.47 -13.17 11.58
CA GLY A 70 -2.20 -14.40 10.82
C GLY A 70 -0.88 -15.07 11.22
N THR A 71 0.20 -14.30 11.32
CA THR A 71 1.51 -14.83 11.76
C THR A 71 1.49 -15.30 13.22
N SER A 72 0.74 -14.62 14.09
CA SER A 72 0.57 -15.04 15.49
C SER A 72 -0.19 -16.36 15.62
N ILE A 73 -1.25 -16.57 14.84
CA ILE A 73 -2.02 -17.83 14.82
C ILE A 73 -1.15 -18.95 14.26
N ALA A 74 -0.47 -18.72 13.13
CA ALA A 74 0.44 -19.72 12.55
C ALA A 74 1.52 -20.15 13.54
N SER A 75 2.08 -19.20 14.30
CA SER A 75 3.06 -19.52 15.35
C SER A 75 2.45 -20.32 16.50
N ARG A 76 1.19 -20.07 16.89
CA ARG A 76 0.49 -20.83 17.93
C ARG A 76 0.21 -22.28 17.53
N GLU A 77 -0.07 -22.52 16.24
CA GLU A 77 -0.28 -23.86 15.67
C GLU A 77 1.02 -24.63 15.36
N GLY A 78 2.19 -24.10 15.78
CA GLY A 78 3.49 -24.75 15.57
C GLY A 78 4.16 -24.45 14.23
N TYR A 79 3.66 -23.48 13.45
CA TYR A 79 4.22 -23.03 12.17
C TYR A 79 4.75 -21.59 12.28
N PRO A 80 5.87 -21.34 12.99
CA PRO A 80 6.40 -19.99 13.13
C PRO A 80 6.82 -19.42 11.78
N VAL A 81 6.30 -18.23 11.45
CA VAL A 81 6.67 -17.47 10.26
C VAL A 81 7.68 -16.40 10.65
N THR A 82 8.94 -16.60 10.30
CA THR A 82 9.97 -15.58 10.52
C THR A 82 9.77 -14.39 9.58
N TRP A 83 10.24 -13.21 9.99
CA TRP A 83 10.20 -11.99 9.19
C TRP A 83 10.73 -12.21 7.76
N GLY A 84 11.91 -12.85 7.65
CA GLY A 84 12.51 -13.15 6.35
C GLY A 84 11.68 -14.11 5.49
N LYS A 85 11.04 -15.12 6.09
CA LYS A 85 10.18 -16.07 5.36
C LYS A 85 8.94 -15.38 4.82
N TYR A 86 8.30 -14.52 5.62
CA TYR A 86 7.16 -13.73 5.19
C TYR A 86 7.55 -12.80 4.03
N CYS A 87 8.56 -11.94 4.25
CA CYS A 87 8.94 -10.92 3.27
C CYS A 87 9.42 -11.53 1.95
N LYS A 88 10.09 -12.70 1.97
CA LYS A 88 10.53 -13.39 0.75
C LYS A 88 9.37 -13.81 -0.16
N VAL A 89 8.19 -14.05 0.40
CA VAL A 89 6.98 -14.43 -0.36
C VAL A 89 6.11 -13.21 -0.63
N ALA A 90 5.88 -12.38 0.39
CA ALA A 90 4.94 -11.26 0.33
C ALA A 90 5.48 -10.09 -0.49
N VAL A 91 6.76 -9.69 -0.32
CA VAL A 91 7.31 -8.51 -1.00
C VAL A 91 7.27 -8.65 -2.53
N PRO A 92 7.71 -9.77 -3.15
CA PRO A 92 7.61 -9.91 -4.61
C PRO A 92 6.17 -9.86 -5.10
N ALA A 93 5.24 -10.51 -4.39
CA ALA A 93 3.82 -10.49 -4.73
C ALA A 93 3.25 -9.06 -4.64
N THR A 94 3.51 -8.35 -3.54
CA THR A 94 3.09 -6.96 -3.35
C THR A 94 3.63 -6.05 -4.45
N VAL A 95 4.91 -6.16 -4.81
CA VAL A 95 5.52 -5.38 -5.90
C VAL A 95 4.81 -5.61 -7.23
N ILE A 96 4.50 -6.87 -7.57
CA ILE A 96 3.76 -7.21 -8.80
C ILE A 96 2.37 -6.57 -8.78
N VAL A 97 1.65 -6.68 -7.67
CA VAL A 97 0.30 -6.13 -7.55
C VAL A 97 0.33 -4.59 -7.60
N ILE A 98 1.30 -3.93 -6.95
CA ILE A 98 1.48 -2.47 -7.06
C ILE A 98 1.72 -2.04 -8.51
N LEU A 99 2.57 -2.76 -9.25
CA LEU A 99 2.81 -2.48 -10.67
C LEU A 99 1.53 -2.63 -11.49
N LEU A 100 0.75 -3.70 -11.27
CA LEU A 100 -0.52 -3.91 -11.95
C LEU A 100 -1.55 -2.84 -11.59
N SER A 101 -1.63 -2.44 -10.32
CA SER A 101 -2.51 -1.35 -9.86
C SER A 101 -2.11 -0.03 -10.50
N MET A 102 -0.81 0.28 -10.57
CA MET A 102 -0.31 1.47 -11.25
C MET A 102 -0.75 1.48 -12.72
N VAL A 103 -0.54 0.39 -13.46
CA VAL A 103 -0.99 0.26 -14.85
C VAL A 103 -2.51 0.39 -14.97
N SER A 104 -3.27 -0.19 -14.03
CA SER A 104 -4.74 -0.12 -14.03
C SER A 104 -5.26 1.30 -13.82
N ILE A 105 -4.63 2.10 -12.95
CA ILE A 105 -4.95 3.53 -12.80
C ILE A 105 -4.66 4.26 -14.10
N TYR A 106 -3.50 4.00 -14.72
CA TYR A 106 -3.14 4.63 -15.98
C TYR A 106 -4.19 4.36 -17.06
N VAL A 107 -4.53 3.10 -17.30
CA VAL A 107 -5.48 2.73 -18.37
C VAL A 107 -6.89 3.27 -18.12
N ARG A 108 -7.31 3.39 -16.85
CA ARG A 108 -8.67 3.83 -16.53
C ARG A 108 -8.86 5.35 -16.51
N TYR A 109 -7.82 6.10 -16.15
CA TYR A 109 -7.93 7.54 -15.88
C TYR A 109 -7.10 8.43 -16.83
N LEU A 110 -6.27 7.83 -17.69
CA LEU A 110 -5.46 8.52 -18.72
C LEU A 110 -5.72 7.90 -20.09
#